data_AF-A0A810N6C3-F1
#
_entry.id   AF-A0A810N6C3-F1
#
_cell.length_a   1.000
_cell.length_b   1.000
_cell.length_c   1.000
_cell.angle_alpha   90.00
_cell.angle_beta   90.00
_cell.angle_gamma   90.00
#
_symmetry.space_group_name_H-M   'P 1'
#
loop_
_entity.id
_entity.type
_entity.pdbx_description
1 polymer ?
#
loop_
_entity_poly.entity_id
_entity_poly.type
_entity_poly.pdbx_seq_one_letter_code
_entity_poly.pdbx_strand_id
1 'polypeptide(L)'
;MSNFRFDFNQADATLYDMNQINGRIVSALAEMERNVERSLQEWTGDAQSSYYVAKAEWNRSAQDMSVHLEQARRTLLAISDNYGSTESRHTKIWNDVRGG
;
A
#
# COMPACT_ATOMS: atom_id res chain seq x y z
N MET A 1 -11.67 -29.19 -9.82
CA MET A 1 -10.82 -27.98 -9.89
C MET A 1 -11.14 -27.15 -8.66
N SER A 2 -10.17 -26.93 -7.77
CA SER A 2 -10.40 -26.07 -6.60
C SER A 2 -10.65 -24.65 -7.10
N ASN A 3 -11.84 -24.11 -6.84
CA ASN A 3 -12.23 -22.80 -7.32
C ASN A 3 -11.55 -21.77 -6.41
N PHE A 4 -10.31 -21.38 -6.73
CA PHE A 4 -9.62 -20.29 -6.07
C PHE A 4 -10.34 -18.98 -6.44
N ARG A 5 -11.31 -18.59 -5.63
CA ARG A 5 -11.98 -17.29 -5.74
C ARG A 5 -11.15 -16.27 -4.96
N PHE A 6 -10.59 -15.30 -5.66
CA PHE A 6 -9.92 -14.16 -5.04
C PHE A 6 -10.95 -13.32 -4.27
N ASP A 7 -10.69 -13.01 -2.99
CA ASP A 7 -11.55 -12.15 -2.17
C ASP A 7 -11.10 -10.69 -2.29
N PHE A 8 -11.76 -9.96 -3.18
CA PHE A 8 -11.48 -8.54 -3.43
C PHE A 8 -11.83 -7.64 -2.24
N ASN A 9 -12.83 -8.03 -1.43
CA ASN A 9 -13.23 -7.23 -0.26
C ASN A 9 -12.15 -7.29 0.82
N GLN A 10 -11.60 -8.48 1.06
CA GLN A 10 -10.52 -8.66 2.02
C GLN A 10 -9.23 -7.95 1.57
N ALA A 11 -8.93 -7.99 0.27
CA ALA A 11 -7.77 -7.32 -0.29
C ALA A 11 -7.87 -5.78 -0.18
N ASP A 12 -9.03 -5.21 -0.48
CA ASP A 12 -9.30 -3.77 -0.34
C ASP A 12 -9.21 -3.32 1.13
N ALA A 13 -9.83 -4.07 2.05
CA ALA A 13 -9.73 -3.81 3.49
C ALA A 13 -8.28 -3.81 3.99
N THR A 14 -7.46 -4.76 3.52
CA THR A 14 -6.04 -4.83 3.88
C THR A 14 -5.27 -3.60 3.38
N LEU A 15 -5.51 -3.16 2.14
CA LEU A 15 -4.86 -1.96 1.61
C LEU A 15 -5.29 -0.69 2.35
N TYR A 16 -6.56 -0.60 2.73
CA TYR A 16 -7.06 0.49 3.56
C TYR A 16 -6.35 0.54 4.92
N ASP A 17 -6.28 -0.60 5.61
CA ASP A 17 -5.62 -0.70 6.91
C ASP A 17 -4.13 -0.36 6.82
N MET A 18 -3.43 -0.84 5.78
CA MET A 18 -2.02 -0.50 5.55
C MET A 18 -1.82 1.00 5.32
N ASN A 19 -2.72 1.67 4.58
CA ASN A 19 -2.66 3.11 4.39
C ASN A 19 -2.86 3.86 5.72
N GLN A 20 -3.84 3.44 6.53
CA GLN A 20 -4.04 4.00 7.87
C GLN A 20 -2.80 3.84 8.77
N ILE A 21 -2.19 2.66 8.75
CA ILE A 21 -0.95 2.38 9.49
C ILE A 21 0.19 3.28 8.99
N ASN A 22 0.35 3.45 7.67
CA ASN A 22 1.38 4.33 7.12
C ASN A 22 1.19 5.79 7.57
N GLY A 23 -0.06 6.28 7.60
CA GLY A 23 -0.37 7.62 8.13
C GLY A 23 0.01 7.78 9.61
N ARG A 24 -0.18 6.73 10.42
CA ARG A 24 0.26 6.71 11.82
C ARG A 24 1.78 6.71 11.94
N ILE A 25 2.49 5.96 11.09
CA ILE A 25 3.96 5.95 11.04
C ILE A 25 4.50 7.34 10.72
N VAL A 26 3.99 7.99 9.67
CA VAL A 26 4.38 9.36 9.29
C VAL A 26 4.15 10.33 10.46
N SER A 27 3.01 10.23 11.14
CA SER A 27 2.70 11.10 12.27
C SER A 27 3.64 10.87 13.46
N ALA A 28 3.95 9.61 13.76
CA ALA A 28 4.89 9.26 14.83
C ALA A 28 6.32 9.72 14.52
N LEU A 29 6.76 9.60 13.27
CA LEU A 29 8.04 10.13 12.80
C LEU A 29 8.08 11.65 12.97
N ALA A 30 7.05 12.38 12.55
CA ALA A 30 6.98 13.83 12.69
C ALA A 30 6.98 14.29 14.17
N GLU A 31 6.33 13.53 15.07
CA GLU A 31 6.40 13.79 16.51
C GLU A 31 7.79 13.53 17.09
N MET A 32 8.40 12.40 16.73
CA MET A 32 9.77 12.09 17.14
C MET A 32 10.75 13.14 16.63
N GLU A 33 10.65 13.56 15.36
CA GLU A 33 11.48 14.62 14.80
C GLU A 33 11.36 15.92 15.61
N ARG A 34 10.14 16.39 15.89
CA ARG A 34 9.94 17.58 16.74
C ARG A 34 10.55 17.43 18.13
N ASN A 35 10.56 16.23 18.68
CA ASN A 35 11.14 15.98 20.00
C ASN A 35 12.66 15.97 19.97
N VAL A 36 13.26 15.30 18.98
CA VAL A 36 14.71 15.19 18.81
C VAL A 36 15.33 16.52 18.39
N GLU A 37 14.71 17.23 17.45
CA GLU A 37 15.24 18.51 16.92
C GLU A 37 15.35 19.59 18.00
N ARG A 38 14.58 19.50 19.10
CA ARG A 38 14.68 20.43 20.23
C ARG A 38 16.02 20.37 20.97
N SER A 39 16.64 19.19 21.06
CA SER A 39 17.95 19.02 21.71
C SER A 39 19.07 18.68 20.73
N LEU A 40 18.77 18.58 19.43
CA LEU A 40 19.73 18.18 18.41
C LEU A 40 20.97 19.10 18.37
N GLN A 41 20.81 20.40 18.64
CA GLN A 41 21.93 21.35 18.73
C GLN A 41 22.93 21.03 19.85
N GLU A 42 22.49 20.31 20.89
CA GLU A 42 23.32 19.89 22.03
C GLU A 42 24.06 18.58 21.76
N TRP A 43 23.70 17.87 20.68
CA TRP A 43 24.31 16.59 20.32
C TRP A 43 25.67 16.81 19.65
N THR A 44 26.56 15.83 19.79
CA THR A 44 27.87 15.85 19.12
C THR A 44 27.71 15.54 17.63
N GLY A 45 28.67 16.02 16.82
CA GLY A 45 28.57 16.01 15.34
C GLY A 45 28.27 14.64 14.71
N ASP A 46 28.83 13.55 15.24
CA ASP A 46 28.56 12.20 14.72
C ASP A 46 27.12 11.73 14.99
N ALA A 47 26.57 12.08 16.15
CA ALA A 47 25.19 11.77 16.50
C ALA A 47 24.20 12.59 15.67
N GLN A 48 24.49 13.88 15.44
CA GLN A 48 23.71 14.73 14.54
C GLN A 48 23.71 14.17 13.11
N SER A 49 24.88 13.81 12.59
CA SER A 49 25.01 13.23 11.24
C SER A 49 24.20 11.94 11.10
N SER A 50 24.34 11.03 12.07
CA SER A 50 23.59 9.76 12.09
C SER A 50 22.08 9.97 12.15
N TYR A 51 21.62 10.97 12.92
CA TYR A 51 20.22 11.34 12.96
C TYR A 51 19.70 11.80 11.60
N TYR A 52 20.44 12.68 10.89
CA TYR A 52 19.99 13.14 9.57
C TYR A 52 19.93 12.03 8.52
N VAL A 53 20.86 11.06 8.58
CA VAL A 53 20.83 9.87 7.71
C VAL A 53 19.58 9.04 8.00
N ALA A 54 19.34 8.71 9.28
CA ALA A 54 18.17 7.93 9.68
C ALA A 54 16.86 8.66 9.33
N LYS A 55 16.80 9.97 9.57
CA LYS A 55 15.67 10.84 9.18
C LYS A 55 15.36 10.74 7.69
N ALA A 56 16.38 10.81 6.84
CA ALA A 56 16.18 10.70 5.40
C ALA A 56 15.65 9.32 4.99
N GLU A 57 16.18 8.25 5.59
CA GLU A 57 15.76 6.87 5.31
C GLU A 57 14.31 6.60 5.75
N TRP A 58 13.92 7.06 6.93
CA TRP A 58 12.55 6.91 7.42
C TRP A 58 11.54 7.65 6.55
N ASN A 59 11.85 8.90 6.20
CA ASN A 59 11.00 9.72 5.34
C ASN A 59 10.85 9.10 3.95
N ARG A 60 11.94 8.56 3.38
CA ARG A 60 11.89 7.82 2.12
C ARG A 60 11.02 6.58 2.22
N SER A 61 11.22 5.76 3.25
CA SER A 61 10.49 4.50 3.44
C SER A 61 8.98 4.73 3.58
N ALA A 62 8.57 5.78 4.30
CA ALA A 62 7.16 6.14 4.46
C ALA A 62 6.50 6.64 3.15
N GLN A 63 7.27 7.33 2.30
CA GLN A 63 6.83 7.72 0.96
C GLN A 63 6.72 6.51 0.02
N ASP A 64 7.72 5.65 0.00
CA ASP A 64 7.77 4.45 -0.84
C ASP A 64 6.57 3.52 -0.53
N MET A 65 6.20 3.39 0.75
CA MET A 65 5.02 2.61 1.17
C MET A 65 3.72 3.13 0.54
N SER A 66 3.56 4.46 0.44
CA SER A 66 2.37 5.06 -0.18
C SER A 66 2.32 4.74 -1.68
N VAL A 67 3.47 4.77 -2.36
CA VAL A 67 3.58 4.42 -3.78
C VAL A 67 3.24 2.95 -4.01
N HIS A 68 3.77 2.04 -3.19
CA HIS A 68 3.49 0.62 -3.30
C HIS A 68 2.02 0.27 -3.03
N LEU A 69 1.38 0.92 -2.05
CA LEU A 69 -0.04 0.73 -1.77
C LEU A 69 -0.92 1.18 -2.94
N GLU A 70 -0.59 2.30 -3.59
CA GLU A 70 -1.32 2.75 -4.78
C GLU A 70 -1.10 1.82 -5.97
N GLN A 71 0.11 1.31 -6.17
CA GLN A 71 0.38 0.29 -7.20
C GLN A 71 -0.38 -1.01 -6.94
N ALA A 72 -0.43 -1.46 -5.68
CA ALA A 72 -1.21 -2.63 -5.28
C ALA A 72 -2.69 -2.42 -5.56
N ARG A 73 -3.26 -1.26 -5.19
CA ARG A 73 -4.66 -0.90 -5.47
C ARG A 73 -4.98 -0.95 -6.97
N ARG A 74 -4.13 -0.38 -7.81
CA ARG A 74 -4.27 -0.43 -9.27
C ARG A 74 -4.22 -1.86 -9.81
N THR A 75 -3.33 -2.69 -9.26
CA THR A 75 -3.21 -4.10 -9.64
C THR A 75 -4.48 -4.87 -9.27
N LEU A 76 -5.03 -4.66 -8.07
CA LEU A 76 -6.30 -5.28 -7.66
C LEU A 76 -7.47 -4.89 -8.57
N LEU A 77 -7.56 -3.61 -8.95
CA LEU A 77 -8.58 -3.13 -9.89
C LEU A 77 -8.44 -3.80 -11.26
N ALA A 78 -7.22 -3.88 -11.80
CA ALA A 78 -6.97 -4.55 -13.07
C ALA A 78 -7.32 -6.06 -13.04
N ILE A 79 -7.05 -6.74 -11.91
CA ILE A 79 -7.45 -8.13 -11.71
C ILE A 79 -8.98 -8.25 -11.68
N SER A 80 -9.68 -7.34 -10.99
CA SER A 80 -11.14 -7.31 -10.92
C SER A 80 -11.78 -7.14 -12.31
N ASP A 81 -11.30 -6.19 -13.10
CA ASP A 81 -11.80 -5.94 -14.47
C ASP A 81 -11.58 -7.15 -15.39
N ASN A 82 -10.43 -7.82 -15.27
CA ASN A 82 -10.12 -9.03 -16.02
C ASN A 82 -11.01 -10.21 -15.61
N TYR A 83 -11.30 -10.39 -14.33
CA TYR A 83 -12.22 -11.43 -13.85
C TYR A 83 -13.66 -11.17 -14.32
N GLY A 84 -14.17 -9.93 -14.16
CA GLY A 84 -15.53 -9.57 -14.58
C GLY A 84 -15.74 -9.70 -16.10
N SER A 85 -14.75 -9.30 -16.90
CA SER A 85 -14.83 -9.44 -18.36
C SER A 85 -14.71 -10.90 -18.83
N THR A 86 -13.92 -11.72 -18.17
CA THR A 86 -13.77 -13.15 -18.50
C THR A 86 -15.04 -13.93 -18.17
N GLU A 87 -15.61 -13.73 -16.98
CA GLU A 87 -16.84 -14.41 -16.56
C GLU A 87 -18.03 -14.01 -17.46
N SER A 88 -18.15 -12.73 -17.80
CA SER A 88 -19.17 -12.23 -18.73
C SER A 88 -19.04 -12.83 -20.13
N ARG A 89 -17.81 -12.99 -20.64
CA ARG A 89 -17.54 -13.63 -21.93
C ARG A 89 -17.89 -15.11 -21.93
N HIS A 90 -17.53 -15.85 -20.88
CA HIS A 90 -17.87 -17.26 -20.74
C HIS A 90 -19.39 -17.48 -20.65
N THR A 91 -20.10 -16.61 -19.93
CA THR A 91 -21.56 -16.67 -19.82
C THR A 91 -22.24 -16.42 -21.17
N LYS A 92 -21.74 -15.46 -21.97
CA LYS A 92 -22.25 -15.21 -23.33
C LYS A 92 -22.04 -16.42 -24.25
N ILE A 93 -20.84 -17.00 -24.27
CA ILE A 93 -20.55 -18.18 -25.11
C ILE A 93 -21.42 -19.37 -24.72
N TRP A 94 -21.61 -19.61 -23.42
CA TRP A 94 -22.46 -20.71 -22.96
C TRP A 94 -23.94 -20.52 -23.28
N ASN A 95 -24.45 -19.29 -23.25
CA ASN A 95 -25.82 -18.98 -23.64
C ASN A 95 -26.01 -19.09 -25.16
N ASP A 96 -25.01 -18.69 -25.96
CA ASP A 96 -25.02 -18.84 -27.42
C ASP A 96 -25.04 -20.33 -27.83
N VAL A 97 -24.24 -21.17 -27.14
CA VAL A 97 -24.13 -22.61 -27.42
C VAL A 97 -25.38 -23.40 -26.98
N ARG A 98 -26.17 -22.91 -26.00
CA ARG A 98 -27.41 -23.55 -25.53
C ARG A 98 -28.69 -22.98 -26.14
N GLY A 99 -28.60 -21.86 -26.87
CA GLY A 99 -29.73 -21.20 -27.52
C GLY A 99 -29.88 -21.50 -29.01
N GLY A 100 -29.10 -22.44 -29.56
CA GLY A 100 -29.16 -22.90 -30.96
C GLY A 100 -29.63 -24.34 -31.09
#